data_AF-L8JSR9-F1
#
_entry.id   AF-L8JSR9-F1
#
_cell.length_a   1.000
_cell.length_b   1.000
_cell.length_c   1.000
_cell.angle_alpha   90.00
_cell.angle_beta   90.00
_cell.angle_gamma   90.00
#
_symmetry.space_group_name_H-M   'P 1'
#
loop_
_entity.id
_entity.type
_entity.pdbx_description
1 polymer ?
#
loop_
_entity_poly.entity_id
_entity_poly.type
_entity_poly.pdbx_seq_one_letter_code
_entity_poly.pdbx_strand_id
1 'polypeptide(L)'
;MEVTEPYDKENIKKGKVYLAPANYHLCIELGNYFSLSTEEMINNSRPAIDLTLGTAAYVYRDKLIGILLSGANRDGGLGMKYIKERGGLTIVQDPQECMIDTMPNAALSATTIDHVLKIDEIVEFFNELNKQYK
;
A
#
# COMPACT_ATOMS: atom_id res chain seq x y z
N MET A 1 -2.24 -17.15 6.80
CA MET A 1 -2.64 -16.96 5.39
C MET A 1 -1.46 -17.33 4.52
N GLU A 2 -1.70 -17.85 3.32
CA GLU A 2 -0.65 -18.10 2.33
C GLU A 2 -0.25 -16.79 1.65
N VAL A 3 1.05 -16.61 1.38
CA VAL A 3 1.60 -15.47 0.64
C VAL A 3 2.04 -15.98 -0.72
N THR A 4 1.52 -15.38 -1.79
CA THR A 4 1.81 -15.79 -3.17
C THR A 4 2.14 -14.60 -4.06
N GLU A 5 3.01 -14.78 -5.05
CA GLU A 5 3.14 -13.81 -6.15
C GLU A 5 1.95 -13.96 -7.10
N PRO A 6 1.27 -12.86 -7.50
CA PRO A 6 0.16 -12.92 -8.44
C PRO A 6 0.64 -13.09 -9.88
N TYR A 7 -0.18 -13.73 -10.70
CA TYR A 7 -0.01 -13.70 -12.16
C TYR A 7 -0.65 -12.45 -12.78
N ASP A 8 -0.17 -12.07 -13.98
CA ASP A 8 -0.83 -11.02 -14.76
C ASP A 8 -2.28 -11.41 -15.05
N LYS A 9 -3.19 -10.43 -14.91
CA LYS A 9 -4.65 -10.61 -15.01
C LYS A 9 -5.26 -11.62 -14.04
N GLU A 10 -4.58 -11.96 -12.95
CA GLU A 10 -5.17 -12.76 -11.89
C GLU A 10 -6.23 -11.94 -11.10
N ASN A 11 -7.36 -12.58 -10.78
CA ASN A 11 -8.39 -11.95 -9.97
C ASN A 11 -8.01 -11.89 -8.49
N ILE A 12 -8.20 -10.72 -7.86
CA ILE A 12 -7.86 -10.48 -6.46
C ILE A 12 -8.92 -11.11 -5.54
N LYS A 13 -8.54 -12.17 -4.84
CA LYS A 13 -9.44 -12.89 -3.93
C LYS A 13 -9.30 -12.43 -2.47
N LYS A 14 -10.43 -12.41 -1.76
CA LYS A 14 -10.48 -12.19 -0.30
C LYS A 14 -9.69 -13.28 0.44
N GLY A 15 -9.10 -12.92 1.58
CA GLY A 15 -8.42 -13.87 2.46
C GLY A 15 -7.04 -14.33 1.97
N LYS A 16 -6.45 -13.60 1.01
CA LYS A 16 -5.11 -13.86 0.46
C LYS A 16 -4.18 -12.67 0.68
N VAL A 17 -2.89 -12.96 0.72
CA VAL A 17 -1.82 -11.95 0.73
C VAL A 17 -1.00 -12.13 -0.54
N TYR A 18 -0.81 -11.03 -1.28
CA TYR A 18 -0.05 -11.05 -2.53
C TYR A 18 1.23 -10.25 -2.38
N LEU A 19 2.34 -10.82 -2.83
CA LEU A 19 3.64 -10.15 -2.87
C LEU A 19 3.91 -9.69 -4.30
N ALA A 20 4.27 -8.41 -4.48
CA ALA A 20 4.60 -7.89 -5.80
C ALA A 20 5.81 -8.64 -6.38
N PRO A 21 5.72 -9.20 -7.61
CA PRO A 21 6.83 -9.91 -8.21
C PRO A 21 8.01 -8.96 -8.49
N ALA A 22 9.23 -9.44 -8.27
CA ALA A 22 10.43 -8.66 -8.57
C ALA A 22 10.50 -8.29 -10.06
N ASN A 23 11.00 -7.10 -10.38
CA ASN A 23 11.12 -6.57 -11.74
C ASN A 23 9.79 -6.29 -12.48
N TYR A 24 8.65 -6.33 -11.79
CA TYR A 24 7.37 -5.89 -12.33
C TYR A 24 6.78 -4.79 -11.45
N HIS A 25 6.14 -3.79 -12.07
CA HIS A 25 5.17 -2.97 -11.36
C HIS A 25 3.88 -3.77 -11.19
N LEU A 26 3.39 -3.85 -9.94
CA LEU A 26 2.11 -4.45 -9.62
C LEU A 26 1.05 -3.36 -9.59
N CYS A 27 0.08 -3.43 -10.49
CA CYS A 27 -1.03 -2.50 -10.58
C CYS A 27 -2.36 -3.20 -10.30
N ILE A 28 -3.37 -2.42 -9.90
CA ILE A 28 -4.74 -2.90 -9.72
C ILE A 28 -5.64 -2.28 -10.80
N GLU A 29 -6.35 -3.13 -11.53
CA GLU A 29 -7.27 -2.73 -12.59
C GLU A 29 -8.74 -2.78 -12.13
N LEU A 30 -9.59 -2.04 -12.84
CA LEU A 30 -11.04 -2.15 -12.69
C LEU A 30 -11.48 -3.61 -12.92
N GLY A 31 -12.47 -4.05 -12.15
CA GLY A 31 -12.87 -5.47 -12.14
C GLY A 31 -12.07 -6.33 -11.17
N ASN A 32 -11.17 -5.74 -10.37
CA ASN A 32 -10.45 -6.39 -9.28
C ASN A 32 -9.43 -7.43 -9.78
N TYR A 33 -8.60 -7.02 -10.73
CA TYR A 33 -7.54 -7.82 -11.34
C TYR A 33 -6.17 -7.18 -11.09
N PHE A 34 -5.14 -8.02 -10.98
CA PHE A 34 -3.76 -7.57 -11.06
C PHE A 34 -3.34 -7.31 -12.50
N SER A 35 -2.39 -6.39 -12.66
CA SER A 35 -1.72 -6.11 -13.92
C SER A 35 -0.23 -5.95 -13.65
N LEU A 36 0.60 -6.68 -14.39
CA LEU A 36 2.05 -6.65 -14.25
C LEU A 36 2.68 -5.87 -15.41
N SER A 37 3.41 -4.80 -15.09
CA SER A 37 4.07 -3.95 -16.09
C SER A 37 5.59 -4.02 -15.98
N THR A 38 6.26 -4.01 -17.13
CA THR A 38 7.73 -3.91 -17.26
C THR A 38 8.19 -2.54 -17.75
N GLU A 39 7.32 -1.52 -17.62
CA GLU A 39 7.68 -0.13 -17.89
C GLU A 39 8.86 0.35 -17.03
N GLU A 40 9.35 1.55 -17.36
CA GLU A 40 10.51 2.15 -16.71
C GLU A 40 10.32 2.30 -15.20
N MET A 41 11.44 2.21 -14.48
CA MET A 41 11.45 2.33 -13.02
C MET A 41 10.93 3.70 -12.58
N ILE A 42 10.14 3.72 -11.50
CA ILE A 42 9.69 4.93 -10.84
C ILE A 42 10.48 5.07 -9.54
N ASN A 43 11.06 6.25 -9.29
CA ASN A 43 11.94 6.49 -8.14
C ASN A 43 13.12 5.48 -8.05
N ASN A 44 13.64 5.02 -9.20
CA ASN A 44 14.64 3.95 -9.31
C ASN A 44 14.20 2.59 -8.72
N SER A 45 12.89 2.36 -8.59
CA SER A 45 12.32 1.13 -8.06
C SER A 45 11.38 0.45 -9.06
N ARG A 46 11.43 -0.88 -9.08
CA ARG A 46 10.45 -1.75 -9.72
C ARG A 46 10.38 -3.09 -8.96
N PRO A 47 9.33 -3.34 -8.17
CA PRO A 47 8.05 -2.61 -8.10
C PRO A 47 8.15 -1.20 -7.48
N ALA A 48 7.20 -0.34 -7.84
CA ALA A 48 7.04 0.99 -7.26
C ALA A 48 5.75 1.04 -6.42
N ILE A 49 5.89 1.44 -5.16
CA ILE A 49 4.80 1.52 -4.19
C ILE A 49 3.81 2.62 -4.59
N ASP A 50 4.30 3.79 -5.02
CA ASP A 50 3.46 4.91 -5.46
C ASP A 50 2.48 4.48 -6.58
N LEU A 51 2.95 3.67 -7.53
CA LEU A 51 2.13 3.18 -8.64
C LEU A 51 1.11 2.14 -8.18
N THR A 52 1.52 1.21 -7.31
CA THR A 52 0.61 0.20 -6.71
C THR A 52 -0.52 0.89 -5.94
N LEU A 53 -0.16 1.81 -5.03
CA LEU A 53 -1.12 2.54 -4.21
C LEU A 53 -1.98 3.49 -5.05
N GLY A 54 -1.42 4.15 -6.07
CA GLY A 54 -2.18 5.04 -6.95
C GLY A 54 -3.26 4.31 -7.75
N THR A 55 -2.93 3.16 -8.33
CA THR A 55 -3.90 2.33 -9.06
C THR A 55 -4.94 1.70 -8.13
N ALA A 56 -4.51 1.21 -6.96
CA ALA A 56 -5.41 0.72 -5.91
C ALA A 56 -6.40 1.80 -5.46
N ALA A 57 -5.92 3.02 -5.21
CA ALA A 57 -6.73 4.15 -4.77
C ALA A 57 -7.79 4.48 -5.82
N TYR A 58 -7.41 4.47 -7.11
CA TYR A 58 -8.35 4.69 -8.21
C TYR A 58 -9.48 3.65 -8.23
N VAL A 59 -9.15 2.37 -8.05
CA VAL A 59 -10.12 1.26 -8.12
C VAL A 59 -11.01 1.19 -6.88
N TYR A 60 -10.45 1.30 -5.69
CA TYR A 60 -11.15 0.99 -4.44
C TYR A 60 -11.67 2.23 -3.69
N ARG A 61 -11.11 3.41 -3.94
CA ARG A 61 -11.54 4.69 -3.31
C ARG A 61 -11.60 4.60 -1.78
N ASP A 62 -12.75 4.92 -1.20
CA ASP A 62 -13.05 4.92 0.23
C ASP A 62 -13.03 3.53 0.87
N LYS A 63 -12.93 2.47 0.07
CA LYS A 63 -12.78 1.09 0.56
C LYS A 63 -11.33 0.65 0.70
N LEU A 64 -10.38 1.49 0.30
CA LEU A 64 -8.95 1.19 0.42
C LEU A 64 -8.41 1.63 1.79
N ILE A 65 -7.61 0.75 2.40
CA ILE A 65 -6.72 1.10 3.50
C ILE A 65 -5.28 1.01 2.97
N GLY A 66 -4.56 2.11 3.00
CA GLY A 66 -3.13 2.18 2.71
C GLY A 66 -2.33 2.16 4.00
N ILE A 67 -1.34 1.27 4.09
CA ILE A 67 -0.42 1.19 5.22
C ILE A 67 1.00 1.29 4.69
N LEU A 68 1.75 2.30 5.12
CA LEU A 68 3.13 2.52 4.70
C LEU A 68 4.08 2.32 5.89
N LEU A 69 5.02 1.38 5.74
CA LEU A 69 5.97 0.99 6.79
C LEU A 69 7.35 1.63 6.57
N SER A 70 8.29 1.31 7.46
CA SER A 70 9.69 1.71 7.36
C SER A 70 10.29 1.40 5.98
N GLY A 71 11.10 2.33 5.45
CA GLY A 71 11.69 2.21 4.13
C GLY A 71 12.71 3.30 3.82
N ALA A 72 13.68 2.98 2.98
CA ALA A 72 14.88 3.79 2.73
C ALA A 72 14.75 4.85 1.62
N ASN A 73 13.58 4.96 1.00
CA ASN A 73 13.33 5.91 -0.08
C ASN A 73 11.98 6.61 0.12
N ARG A 74 11.57 7.43 -0.85
CA ARG A 74 10.32 8.22 -0.78
C ARG A 74 9.14 7.53 -1.48
N ASP A 75 9.33 6.31 -1.96
CA ASP A 75 8.35 5.56 -2.74
C ASP A 75 7.19 5.11 -1.85
N GLY A 76 5.99 5.59 -2.14
CA GLY A 76 4.79 5.40 -1.32
C GLY A 76 4.22 6.71 -0.79
N GLY A 77 5.01 7.78 -0.71
CA GLY A 77 4.53 9.09 -0.26
C GLY A 77 3.43 9.68 -1.15
N LEU A 78 3.61 9.63 -2.48
CA LEU A 78 2.60 10.08 -3.44
C LEU A 78 1.41 9.10 -3.48
N GLY A 79 1.69 7.81 -3.37
CA GLY A 79 0.69 6.75 -3.25
C GLY A 79 -0.28 7.02 -2.10
N MET A 80 0.23 7.33 -0.90
CA MET A 80 -0.59 7.67 0.26
C MET A 80 -1.42 8.93 0.05
N LYS A 81 -0.87 9.95 -0.63
CA LYS A 81 -1.64 11.13 -1.05
C LYS A 81 -2.81 10.74 -1.95
N TYR A 82 -2.60 9.87 -2.94
CA TYR A 82 -3.65 9.42 -3.84
C TYR A 82 -4.77 8.64 -3.14
N ILE A 83 -4.43 7.85 -2.12
CA ILE A 83 -5.42 7.17 -1.27
C ILE A 83 -6.26 8.20 -0.53
N LYS A 84 -5.62 9.16 0.13
CA LYS A 84 -6.30 10.20 0.91
C LYS A 84 -7.24 11.05 0.06
N GLU A 85 -6.78 11.50 -1.11
CA GLU A 85 -7.58 12.29 -2.06
C GLU A 85 -8.82 11.54 -2.58
N ARG A 86 -8.80 10.20 -2.55
CA ARG A 86 -9.93 9.35 -2.98
C ARG A 86 -10.78 8.83 -1.82
N GLY A 87 -10.55 9.35 -0.61
CA GLY A 87 -11.32 9.04 0.59
C GLY A 87 -10.92 7.73 1.28
N GLY A 88 -9.84 7.08 0.85
CA GLY A 88 -9.32 5.90 1.54
C GLY A 88 -8.67 6.25 2.87
N LEU A 89 -8.50 5.24 3.72
CA LEU A 89 -7.86 5.38 5.03
C LEU A 89 -6.34 5.22 4.89
N THR A 90 -5.59 6.11 5.53
CA THR A 90 -4.13 6.14 5.46
C THR A 90 -3.48 5.93 6.82
N ILE A 91 -2.60 4.94 6.90
CA ILE A 91 -1.84 4.60 8.09
C ILE A 91 -0.35 4.62 7.74
N VAL A 92 0.48 5.21 8.59
CA VAL A 92 1.93 5.09 8.48
C VAL A 92 2.48 4.52 9.78
N GLN A 93 3.55 3.72 9.67
CA GLN A 93 4.32 3.32 10.84
C GLN A 93 4.89 4.57 11.53
N ASP A 94 4.85 4.60 12.87
CA ASP A 94 5.47 5.65 13.68
C ASP A 94 6.96 5.79 13.29
N PRO A 95 7.38 6.96 12.76
CA PRO A 95 8.78 7.21 12.42
C PRO A 95 9.76 6.93 13.56
N GLN A 96 9.33 7.05 14.83
CA GLN A 96 10.18 6.81 15.99
C GLN A 96 10.52 5.33 16.23
N GLU A 97 9.74 4.39 15.67
CA GLU A 97 10.00 2.94 15.73
C GLU A 97 10.63 2.40 14.44
N CYS A 98 10.69 3.23 13.40
CA CYS A 98 11.22 2.81 12.10
C CYS A 98 12.73 2.59 12.17
N MET A 99 13.21 1.50 11.57
CA MET A 99 14.64 1.31 11.32
C MET A 99 15.16 2.36 10.32
N ILE A 100 14.34 2.66 9.30
CA ILE A 100 14.55 3.75 8.35
C ILE A 100 13.22 4.48 8.15
N ASP A 101 13.21 5.76 8.49
CA ASP A 101 12.01 6.59 8.59
C ASP A 101 11.73 7.45 7.33
N THR A 102 12.58 7.33 6.31
CA THR A 102 12.51 8.16 5.10
C THR A 102 11.16 8.04 4.40
N MET A 103 10.64 6.81 4.27
CA MET A 103 9.37 6.53 3.59
C MET A 103 8.15 7.03 4.39
N PRO A 104 7.99 6.72 5.70
CA PRO A 104 6.93 7.33 6.53
C PRO A 104 6.96 8.87 6.54
N ASN A 105 8.13 9.48 6.70
CA ASN A 105 8.26 10.94 6.69
C ASN A 105 7.89 11.55 5.33
N ALA A 106 8.17 10.85 4.23
CA ALA A 106 7.75 11.27 2.90
C ALA A 106 6.22 11.30 2.76
N ALA A 107 5.51 10.32 3.33
CA ALA A 107 4.05 10.29 3.33
C ALA A 107 3.44 11.39 4.20
N LEU A 108 3.96 11.59 5.43
CA LEU A 108 3.55 12.68 6.33
C LEU A 108 3.75 14.07 5.71
N SER A 109 4.78 14.22 4.88
CA SER A 109 5.04 15.48 4.15
C SER A 109 4.13 15.66 2.93
N ALA A 110 3.61 14.59 2.35
CA ALA A 110 2.85 14.62 1.11
C ALA A 110 1.34 14.84 1.31
N THR A 111 0.79 14.38 2.44
CA THR A 111 -0.65 14.45 2.73
C THR A 111 -0.94 14.36 4.23
N THR A 112 -2.17 14.67 4.65
CA THR A 112 -2.65 14.37 6.00
C THR A 112 -2.90 12.88 6.15
N ILE A 113 -2.11 12.22 7.01
CA ILE A 113 -2.27 10.81 7.37
C ILE A 113 -3.31 10.66 8.49
N ASP A 114 -4.17 9.64 8.41
CA ASP A 114 -5.22 9.41 9.41
C ASP A 114 -4.67 8.84 10.71
N HIS A 115 -3.73 7.90 10.62
CA HIS A 115 -3.11 7.27 11.79
C HIS A 115 -1.59 7.13 11.63
N VAL A 116 -0.87 7.53 12.68
CA VAL A 116 0.55 7.22 12.89
C VAL A 116 0.61 6.21 14.01
N LEU A 117 0.97 4.96 13.70
CA LEU A 117 0.84 3.82 14.61
C LEU A 117 2.16 3.05 14.73
N LYS A 118 2.43 2.52 15.93
CA LYS A 118 3.46 1.51 16.14
C LYS A 118 3.04 0.18 15.51
N ILE A 119 4.00 -0.72 15.30
CA ILE A 119 3.74 -2.04 14.69
C ILE A 119 2.68 -2.83 15.45
N ASP A 120 2.74 -2.86 16.79
CA ASP A 120 1.75 -3.56 17.61
C ASP A 120 0.35 -2.95 17.47
N GLU A 121 0.26 -1.63 17.35
CA GLU A 121 -1.01 -0.92 17.15
C GLU A 121 -1.60 -1.17 15.75
N ILE A 122 -0.75 -1.36 14.72
CA ILE A 122 -1.19 -1.79 13.38
C ILE A 122 -1.78 -3.21 13.45
N VAL A 123 -1.18 -4.11 14.24
CA VAL A 123 -1.72 -5.46 14.45
C VAL A 123 -3.06 -5.41 15.16
N GLU A 124 -3.18 -4.61 16.21
CA GLU A 124 -4.46 -4.38 16.90
C GLU A 124 -5.53 -3.79 15.97
N PHE A 125 -5.15 -2.82 15.13
CA PHE A 125 -6.03 -2.24 14.12
C PHE A 125 -6.62 -3.33 13.19
N PHE A 126 -5.79 -4.24 12.68
CA PHE A 126 -6.28 -5.34 11.85
C PHE A 126 -7.20 -6.30 12.61
N ASN A 127 -6.91 -6.58 13.88
CA ASN A 127 -7.75 -7.44 14.71
C ASN A 127 -9.14 -6.83 14.95
N GLU A 128 -9.22 -5.53 15.20
CA GLU A 128 -10.49 -4.82 15.32
C GLU A 128 -11.25 -4.76 13.99
N LEU A 129 -10.56 -4.47 12.89
CA LEU A 129 -11.16 -4.49 11.55
C LEU A 129 -11.78 -5.86 11.24
N ASN A 130 -11.09 -6.96 11.55
CA ASN A 130 -11.59 -8.31 11.33
C ASN A 130 -12.87 -8.62 12.14
N LYS A 131 -13.05 -8.03 13.32
CA LYS A 131 -14.30 -8.19 14.09
C LYS A 131 -15.49 -7.52 13.41
N GLN A 132 -15.26 -6.42 12.68
CA GLN A 132 -16.31 -5.67 11.99
C GLN A 132 -16.76 -6.32 10.67
N TYR A 133 -15.88 -7.06 10.00
CA TYR A 133 -16.13 -7.68 8.68
C TYR A 133 -16.29 -9.21 8.71
N LYS A 134 -16.45 -9.81 9.89
CA LYS A 134 -16.97 -11.17 10.05
C LYS A 134 -18.46 -11.22 9.75
#